data_AF-A0A953X2X8-F1
#
_entry.id   AF-A0A953X2X8-F1
#
_cell.length_a   1.000
_cell.length_b   1.000
_cell.length_c   1.000
_cell.angle_alpha   90.00
_cell.angle_beta   90.00
_cell.angle_gamma   90.00
#
_symmetry.space_group_name_H-M   'P 1'
#
loop_
_entity.id
_entity.type
_entity.pdbx_description
1 polymer ?
#
loop_
_entity_poly.entity_id
_entity_poly.type
_entity_poly.pdbx_seq_one_letter_code
_entity_poly.pdbx_strand_id
1 'polypeptide(L)'
;MAQLKLFAAAALAASLAACQSIPQQQTVAEYCATSNHQSEAVCKLQVEIDGQSVALKDTDMRLSQARSVADDASAAAAKAQAAAEEARQLASAAMSRANEAASKAGDVVCETRTIQNSKIGTCRPGYKLTSCTQTRYTYRAGGPSIMREINDQQCRFQDKVLEMQVRCCGSSASAPAPEDQLIKGTPAPATTETQPETSSLNY
;
A
#
# COMPACT_ATOMS: atom_id res chain seq x y z
N MET A 1 -8.60 5.84 35.44
CA MET A 1 -8.12 5.87 36.84
C MET A 1 -6.83 5.04 36.85
N ALA A 2 -5.67 5.70 36.77
CA ALA A 2 -4.88 6.19 37.92
C ALA A 2 -4.30 5.02 38.73
N GLN A 3 -3.03 4.90 39.09
CA GLN A 3 -1.79 5.62 38.85
C GLN A 3 -0.70 4.63 39.30
N LEU A 4 0.36 4.43 38.52
CA LEU A 4 1.54 3.68 38.96
C LEU A 4 2.73 4.63 38.95
N LYS A 5 2.86 5.44 40.00
CA LYS A 5 4.05 6.23 40.33
C LYS A 5 4.16 6.31 41.86
N LEU A 6 5.39 6.19 42.36
CA LEU A 6 5.87 6.40 43.75
C LEU A 6 6.40 5.14 44.45
N PHE A 7 7.53 4.62 43.95
CA PHE A 7 8.51 3.92 44.79
C PHE A 7 9.90 4.47 44.50
N ALA A 8 10.13 5.74 44.88
CA ALA A 8 11.45 6.36 44.85
C ALA A 8 11.48 7.56 45.83
N ALA A 9 11.34 7.32 47.14
CA ALA A 9 11.47 8.41 48.12
C ALA A 9 11.87 8.01 49.56
N ALA A 10 12.18 6.75 49.88
CA ALA A 10 12.28 6.32 51.28
C ALA A 10 13.69 5.95 51.80
N ALA A 11 14.78 6.25 51.08
CA ALA A 11 16.13 5.80 51.49
C ALA A 11 17.08 6.90 52.00
N LEU A 12 16.68 8.17 52.04
CA LEU A 12 17.59 9.30 52.34
C LEU A 12 17.50 9.88 53.75
N ALA A 13 16.59 9.40 54.61
CA ALA A 13 16.34 10.04 55.91
C ALA A 13 17.15 9.47 57.11
N ALA A 14 17.91 8.38 56.93
CA ALA A 14 18.54 7.67 58.05
C ALA A 14 20.03 8.01 58.32
N SER A 15 20.67 8.86 57.51
CA SER A 15 22.12 9.13 57.61
C SER A 15 22.51 10.38 58.41
N LEU A 16 21.55 11.20 58.86
CA LEU A 16 21.85 12.52 59.45
C LEU A 16 22.19 12.50 60.95
N ALA A 17 22.01 11.37 61.65
CA ALA A 17 22.27 11.28 63.10
C ALA A 17 23.77 11.08 63.44
N ALA A 18 24.59 10.63 62.49
CA ALA A 18 26.01 10.33 62.74
C ALA A 18 26.96 11.54 62.57
N CYS A 19 26.51 12.64 61.96
CA CYS A 19 27.36 13.81 61.72
C CYS A 19 27.43 14.78 62.92
N GLN A 20 26.68 14.53 64.01
CA GLN A 20 26.65 15.44 65.17
C GLN A 20 27.83 15.27 66.14
N SER A 21 28.66 14.23 66.00
CA SER A 21 29.84 13.98 66.86
C SER A 21 31.16 14.49 66.28
N ILE A 22 31.15 15.04 65.06
CA ILE A 22 32.36 15.55 64.40
C ILE A 22 32.55 17.02 64.80
N PRO A 23 33.70 17.41 65.36
CA PRO A 23 33.96 18.81 65.67
C PRO A 23 33.84 19.67 64.41
N GLN A 24 33.06 20.75 64.47
CA GLN A 24 32.68 21.58 63.31
C GLN A 24 33.84 22.26 62.56
N GLN A 25 35.09 22.03 62.98
CA GLN A 25 36.30 22.63 62.42
C GLN A 25 37.16 21.65 61.64
N GLN A 26 36.79 20.36 61.54
CA GLN A 26 37.55 19.33 60.82
C GLN A 26 36.68 18.61 59.80
N THR A 27 37.27 18.27 58.65
CA THR A 27 36.59 17.44 57.65
C THR A 27 36.53 15.98 58.13
N VAL A 28 35.55 15.21 57.62
CA VAL A 28 35.42 13.78 57.94
C VAL A 28 36.70 13.01 57.60
N ALA A 29 37.38 13.38 56.51
CA ALA A 29 38.65 12.79 56.10
C ALA A 29 39.77 13.04 57.12
N GLU A 30 39.87 14.26 57.65
CA GLU A 30 40.86 14.63 58.68
C GLU A 30 40.54 13.98 60.04
N TYR A 31 39.26 13.92 60.40
CA TYR A 31 38.78 13.26 61.62
C TYR A 31 39.13 11.75 61.60
N CYS A 32 38.92 11.09 60.46
CA CYS A 32 39.17 9.67 60.26
C CYS A 32 40.65 9.32 60.00
N ALA A 33 41.51 10.30 59.76
CA ALA A 33 42.95 10.11 59.60
C ALA A 33 43.68 9.80 60.93
N THR A 34 43.02 10.01 62.07
CA THR A 34 43.60 9.75 63.40
C THR A 34 43.36 8.29 63.83
N SER A 35 44.41 7.59 64.27
CA SER A 35 44.36 6.14 64.56
C SER A 35 43.29 5.71 65.59
N ASN A 36 42.89 6.58 66.51
CA ASN A 36 41.89 6.27 67.53
C ASN A 36 40.42 6.39 67.04
N HIS A 37 40.18 7.00 65.87
CA HIS A 37 38.84 7.24 65.32
C HIS A 37 38.50 6.30 64.15
N GLN A 38 39.43 5.45 63.72
CA GLN A 38 39.24 4.54 62.57
C GLN A 38 38.17 3.46 62.79
N SER A 39 37.85 3.12 64.04
CA SER A 39 36.78 2.17 64.36
C SER A 39 35.40 2.82 64.46
N GLU A 40 35.29 4.15 64.31
CA GLU A 40 34.02 4.85 64.34
C GLU A 40 33.23 4.63 63.04
N ALA A 41 31.91 4.52 63.16
CA ALA A 41 31.01 4.21 62.05
C ALA A 41 31.14 5.20 60.89
N VAL A 42 31.38 6.48 61.19
CA VAL A 42 31.56 7.55 60.20
C VAL A 42 32.77 7.27 59.30
N CYS A 43 33.87 6.78 59.86
CA CYS A 43 35.09 6.49 59.11
C CYS A 43 34.96 5.24 58.24
N LYS A 44 34.22 4.24 58.72
CA LYS A 44 33.85 3.08 57.90
C LYS A 44 32.95 3.48 56.72
N LEU A 45 31.97 4.35 56.96
CA LEU A 45 31.10 4.90 55.91
C LEU A 45 31.88 5.68 54.85
N GLN A 46 32.87 6.48 55.24
CA GLN A 46 33.73 7.22 54.30
C GLN A 46 34.48 6.27 53.35
N VAL A 47 35.08 5.20 53.88
CA VAL A 47 35.78 4.19 53.06
C VAL A 47 34.83 3.49 52.09
N GLU A 48 33.60 3.18 52.52
CA GLU A 48 32.58 2.61 51.64
C GLU A 48 32.14 3.60 50.56
N ILE A 49 31.98 4.89 50.88
CA ILE A 49 31.63 5.95 49.92
C ILE A 49 32.75 6.16 48.89
N ASP A 50 34.01 6.19 49.32
CA ASP A 50 35.15 6.36 48.42
C ASP A 50 35.30 5.14 47.49
N GLY A 51 35.09 3.92 48.01
CA GLY A 51 35.01 2.70 47.21
C GLY A 51 33.86 2.70 46.21
N GLN A 52 32.67 3.18 46.61
CA GLN A 52 31.54 3.37 45.71
C GLN A 52 31.81 4.47 44.66
N SER A 53 32.56 5.53 44.99
CA SER A 53 32.93 6.58 44.03
C SER A 53 33.83 6.05 42.92
N VAL A 54 34.76 5.15 43.26
CA VAL A 54 35.64 4.47 42.29
C VAL A 54 34.82 3.50 41.42
N ALA A 55 33.90 2.75 42.01
CA ALA A 55 32.98 1.88 41.28
C ALA A 55 32.04 2.67 40.34
N LEU A 56 31.58 3.85 40.77
CA LEU A 56 30.76 4.76 39.96
C LEU A 56 31.56 5.36 38.79
N LYS A 57 32.84 5.70 38.98
CA LYS A 57 33.74 6.12 37.89
C LYS A 57 33.98 5.00 36.86
N ASP A 58 34.12 3.75 37.33
CA ASP A 58 34.22 2.58 36.44
C ASP A 58 32.88 2.28 35.73
N THR A 59 31.76 2.64 36.35
CA THR A 59 30.41 2.54 35.78
C THR A 59 30.08 3.67 34.80
N ASP A 60 30.72 4.85 34.91
CA ASP A 60 30.57 5.96 33.95
C ASP A 60 31.11 5.58 32.54
N MET A 61 32.10 4.67 32.48
CA MET A 61 32.53 4.03 31.22
C MET A 61 31.51 3.02 30.67
N ARG A 62 30.67 2.40 31.50
CA ARG A 62 29.60 1.47 31.07
C ARG A 62 28.29 2.20 30.73
N LEU A 63 28.01 3.33 31.38
CA LEU A 63 26.84 4.17 31.11
C LEU A 63 26.97 4.91 29.78
N SER A 64 28.18 5.35 29.42
CA SER A 64 28.44 5.94 28.10
C SER A 64 28.19 4.93 26.97
N GLN A 65 28.56 3.66 27.16
CA GLN A 65 28.23 2.58 26.23
C GLN A 65 26.72 2.29 26.17
N ALA A 66 26.01 2.33 27.30
CA ALA A 66 24.56 2.18 27.31
C ALA A 66 23.85 3.34 26.59
N ARG A 67 24.36 4.58 26.74
CA ARG A 67 23.87 5.76 26.01
C ARG A 67 24.14 5.64 24.52
N SER A 68 25.34 5.22 24.11
CA SER A 68 25.64 5.04 22.68
C SER A 68 24.74 4.00 22.03
N VAL A 69 24.47 2.88 22.71
CA VAL A 69 23.52 1.86 22.22
C VAL A 69 22.09 2.41 22.14
N ALA A 70 21.67 3.24 23.10
CA ALA A 70 20.36 3.88 23.06
C ALA A 70 20.24 4.89 21.91
N ASP A 71 21.30 5.68 21.67
CA ASP A 71 21.38 6.64 20.58
C ASP A 71 21.37 5.92 19.23
N ASP A 72 22.15 4.84 19.07
CA ASP A 72 22.17 3.99 17.88
C ASP A 72 20.80 3.33 17.62
N ALA A 73 20.15 2.83 18.67
CA ALA A 73 18.81 2.25 18.58
C ALA A 73 17.77 3.29 18.16
N SER A 74 17.85 4.52 18.69
CA SER A 74 16.97 5.61 18.32
C SER A 74 17.16 6.04 16.86
N ALA A 75 18.41 6.10 16.39
CA ALA A 75 18.75 6.41 15.01
C ALA A 75 18.29 5.30 14.05
N ALA A 76 18.43 4.03 14.44
CA ALA A 76 17.92 2.89 13.68
C ALA A 76 16.39 2.91 13.59
N ALA A 77 15.71 3.22 14.71
CA ALA A 77 14.25 3.35 14.73
C ALA A 77 13.76 4.48 13.83
N ALA A 78 14.42 5.65 13.85
CA ALA A 78 14.08 6.77 12.98
C ALA A 78 14.24 6.41 11.49
N LYS A 79 15.32 5.71 11.13
CA LYS A 79 15.53 5.21 9.76
C LYS A 79 14.46 4.21 9.35
N ALA A 80 14.09 3.28 10.24
CA ALA A 80 13.04 2.31 9.97
C ALA A 80 11.66 2.97 9.79
N GLN A 81 11.35 4.00 10.59
CA GLN A 81 10.13 4.78 10.44
C GLN A 81 10.08 5.53 9.11
N ALA A 82 11.19 6.17 8.70
CA ALA A 82 11.27 6.85 7.42
C ALA A 82 11.08 5.87 6.23
N ALA A 83 11.74 4.71 6.27
CA ALA A 83 11.58 3.69 5.25
C ALA A 83 10.15 3.12 5.20
N ALA A 84 9.50 2.93 6.36
CA ALA A 84 8.12 2.47 6.43
C ALA A 84 7.14 3.51 5.85
N GLU A 85 7.38 4.79 6.10
CA GLU A 85 6.57 5.88 5.55
C GLU A 85 6.72 5.97 4.02
N GLU A 86 7.95 5.87 3.52
CA GLU A 86 8.22 5.81 2.08
C GLU A 86 7.52 4.60 1.43
N ALA A 87 7.61 3.42 2.05
CA ALA A 87 6.93 2.22 1.57
C ALA A 87 5.40 2.38 1.53
N ARG A 88 4.81 3.03 2.55
CA ARG A 88 3.37 3.35 2.57
C ARG A 88 2.99 4.31 1.46
N GLN A 89 3.79 5.34 1.22
CA GLN A 89 3.53 6.30 0.14
C GLN A 89 3.59 5.62 -1.23
N LEU A 90 4.61 4.79 -1.47
CA LEU A 90 4.72 4.00 -2.69
C LEU A 90 3.53 3.03 -2.87
N ALA A 91 3.14 2.32 -1.81
CA ALA A 91 1.98 1.43 -1.85
C ALA A 91 0.68 2.18 -2.15
N SER A 92 0.45 3.33 -1.51
CA SER A 92 -0.75 4.16 -1.74
C SER A 92 -0.81 4.72 -3.16
N ALA A 93 0.34 5.14 -3.71
CA ALA A 93 0.45 5.61 -5.09
C ALA A 93 0.21 4.46 -6.09
N ALA A 94 0.73 3.26 -5.81
CA ALA A 94 0.48 2.08 -6.62
C ALA A 94 -1.00 1.69 -6.61
N MET A 95 -1.65 1.66 -5.44
CA MET A 95 -3.08 1.39 -5.32
C MET A 95 -3.93 2.43 -6.05
N SER A 96 -3.58 3.72 -5.95
CA SER A 96 -4.30 4.79 -6.65
C SER A 96 -4.23 4.63 -8.17
N ARG A 97 -3.04 4.32 -8.71
CA ARG A 97 -2.86 4.03 -10.14
C ARG A 97 -3.61 2.77 -10.57
N ALA A 98 -3.60 1.72 -9.74
CA ALA A 98 -4.34 0.49 -10.02
C ALA A 98 -5.85 0.74 -10.05
N ASN A 99 -6.38 1.53 -9.12
CA ASN A 99 -7.79 1.88 -9.09
C ASN A 99 -8.20 2.77 -10.26
N GLU A 100 -7.34 3.72 -10.66
CA GLU A 100 -7.56 4.54 -11.85
C GLU A 100 -7.55 3.68 -13.13
N ALA A 101 -6.63 2.73 -13.26
CA ALA A 101 -6.58 1.79 -14.38
C ALA A 101 -7.82 0.89 -14.43
N ALA A 102 -8.27 0.38 -13.27
CA ALA A 102 -9.49 -0.40 -13.17
C ALA A 102 -10.74 0.42 -13.55
N SER A 103 -10.81 1.67 -13.10
CA SER A 103 -11.91 2.59 -13.43
C SER A 103 -11.94 2.96 -14.91
N LYS A 104 -10.76 3.13 -15.54
CA LYS A 104 -10.61 3.39 -16.98
C LYS A 104 -10.90 2.15 -17.84
N ALA A 105 -10.66 0.95 -17.32
CA ALA A 105 -11.04 -0.29 -18.00
C ALA A 105 -12.56 -0.40 -18.18
N GLY A 106 -13.34 0.27 -17.32
CA GLY A 106 -14.80 0.32 -17.36
C GLY A 106 -15.44 -1.05 -17.19
N ASP A 107 -16.69 -1.10 -16.72
CA ASP A 107 -17.44 -2.36 -16.78
C ASP A 107 -17.65 -2.72 -18.26
N VAL A 108 -17.12 -3.87 -18.68
CA VAL A 108 -17.29 -4.37 -20.05
C VAL A 108 -18.68 -4.96 -20.18
N VAL A 109 -19.51 -4.36 -21.02
CA VAL A 109 -20.86 -4.84 -21.33
C VAL A 109 -20.81 -5.57 -22.65
N CYS A 110 -21.30 -6.81 -22.67
CA CYS A 110 -21.33 -7.63 -23.86
C CYS A 110 -22.76 -7.98 -24.27
N GLU A 111 -23.02 -7.94 -25.57
CA GLU A 111 -24.26 -8.41 -26.19
C GLU A 111 -23.97 -9.52 -27.21
N THR A 112 -24.99 -10.34 -27.48
CA THR A 112 -24.91 -11.35 -28.54
C THR A 112 -25.97 -11.06 -29.60
N ARG A 113 -25.54 -10.85 -30.84
CA ARG A 113 -26.42 -10.60 -31.97
C ARG A 113 -26.56 -11.85 -32.81
N THR A 114 -27.79 -12.25 -33.10
CA THR A 114 -28.04 -13.38 -34.00
C THR A 114 -28.30 -12.85 -35.41
N ILE A 115 -27.45 -13.22 -36.35
CA ILE A 115 -27.52 -12.76 -37.74
C ILE A 115 -27.79 -13.97 -38.62
N GLN A 116 -28.90 -13.94 -39.32
CA GLN A 116 -29.31 -15.00 -40.23
C GLN A 116 -29.00 -14.64 -41.67
N ASN A 117 -28.75 -15.65 -42.49
CA ASN A 117 -28.66 -15.51 -43.94
C ASN A 117 -27.57 -14.52 -44.41
N SER A 118 -26.44 -14.45 -43.71
CA SER A 118 -25.36 -13.51 -44.02
C SER A 118 -24.02 -14.22 -44.14
N LYS A 119 -23.08 -13.61 -44.86
CA LYS A 119 -21.65 -13.98 -44.84
C LYS A 119 -20.83 -13.08 -43.91
N ILE A 120 -21.41 -11.98 -43.43
CA ILE A 120 -20.76 -10.96 -42.61
C ILE A 120 -21.55 -10.79 -41.32
N GLY A 121 -20.86 -10.75 -40.19
CA GLY A 121 -21.40 -10.36 -38.90
C GLY A 121 -20.79 -9.05 -38.40
N THR A 122 -21.61 -8.17 -37.83
CA THR A 122 -21.17 -6.87 -37.33
C THR A 122 -21.82 -6.53 -35.99
N CYS A 123 -21.11 -5.69 -35.22
CA CYS A 123 -21.63 -5.12 -33.98
C CYS A 123 -22.41 -3.82 -34.22
N ARG A 124 -23.18 -3.40 -33.22
CA ARG A 124 -23.76 -2.05 -33.20
C ARG A 124 -22.65 -1.00 -32.96
N PRO A 125 -22.83 0.25 -33.39
CA PRO A 125 -21.93 1.34 -33.00
C PRO A 125 -21.74 1.39 -31.48
N GLY A 126 -20.52 1.65 -31.03
CA GLY A 126 -20.15 1.62 -29.60
C GLY A 126 -19.70 0.25 -29.08
N TYR A 127 -19.90 -0.82 -29.86
CA TYR A 127 -19.39 -2.15 -29.53
C TYR A 127 -18.25 -2.58 -30.45
N LYS A 128 -17.34 -3.38 -29.91
CA LYS A 128 -16.24 -4.05 -30.60
C LYS A 128 -16.51 -5.54 -30.73
N LEU A 129 -16.18 -6.09 -31.89
CA LEU A 129 -16.40 -7.50 -32.18
C LEU A 129 -15.38 -8.37 -31.43
N THR A 130 -15.88 -9.34 -30.66
CA THR A 130 -15.04 -10.24 -29.86
C THR A 130 -15.01 -11.65 -30.43
N SER A 131 -16.16 -12.15 -30.91
CA SER A 131 -16.23 -13.49 -31.50
C SER A 131 -17.40 -13.63 -32.48
N CYS A 132 -17.26 -14.55 -33.43
CA CYS A 132 -18.34 -15.00 -34.28
C CYS A 132 -18.41 -16.52 -34.32
N THR A 133 -19.62 -17.07 -34.14
CA THR A 133 -19.86 -18.51 -34.15
C THR A 133 -20.98 -18.84 -35.11
N GLN A 134 -20.81 -19.86 -35.93
CA GLN A 134 -21.88 -20.36 -36.80
C GLN A 134 -22.75 -21.31 -36.01
N THR A 135 -24.03 -20.96 -35.84
CA THR A 135 -25.01 -21.84 -35.18
C THR A 135 -25.83 -22.63 -36.19
N ARG A 136 -26.00 -22.12 -37.41
CA ARG A 136 -26.55 -22.87 -38.55
C ARG A 136 -25.70 -22.63 -39.80
N TYR A 137 -25.29 -23.74 -40.42
CA TYR A 137 -24.35 -23.77 -41.54
C TYR A 137 -24.98 -23.36 -42.87
N THR A 138 -24.54 -23.89 -44.01
CA THR A 138 -25.02 -23.44 -45.33
C THR A 138 -26.16 -24.31 -45.87
N TYR A 139 -26.92 -23.81 -46.85
CA TYR A 139 -28.13 -24.46 -47.37
C TYR A 139 -27.91 -25.77 -48.17
N ARG A 140 -26.68 -26.17 -48.50
CA ARG A 140 -26.39 -27.29 -49.41
C ARG A 140 -25.36 -28.26 -48.82
N ALA A 141 -25.77 -29.43 -48.31
CA ALA A 141 -24.88 -30.50 -47.80
C ALA A 141 -23.64 -30.00 -47.04
N GLY A 142 -23.74 -28.83 -46.43
CA GLY A 142 -22.65 -27.88 -46.41
C GLY A 142 -22.23 -27.72 -44.98
N GLY A 143 -21.05 -28.24 -44.69
CA GLY A 143 -20.41 -28.10 -43.40
C GLY A 143 -20.22 -26.63 -42.98
N PRO A 144 -19.57 -26.40 -41.84
CA PRO A 144 -19.26 -25.05 -41.41
C PRO A 144 -18.53 -24.28 -42.50
N SER A 145 -18.94 -23.03 -42.74
CA SER A 145 -18.20 -22.15 -43.63
C SER A 145 -16.89 -21.72 -42.94
N ILE A 146 -15.83 -21.53 -43.71
CA ILE A 146 -14.55 -21.12 -43.15
C ILE A 146 -14.60 -19.62 -42.85
N MET A 147 -14.33 -19.21 -41.61
CA MET A 147 -14.15 -17.80 -41.28
C MET A 147 -12.87 -17.29 -41.94
N ARG A 148 -12.99 -16.24 -42.74
CA ARG A 148 -11.90 -15.66 -43.53
C ARG A 148 -11.27 -14.45 -42.87
N GLU A 149 -12.02 -13.76 -42.04
CA GLU A 149 -11.58 -12.51 -41.42
C GLU A 149 -12.34 -12.29 -40.12
N ILE A 150 -11.63 -11.79 -39.11
CA ILE A 150 -12.18 -11.26 -37.88
C ILE A 150 -11.37 -10.03 -37.48
N ASN A 151 -12.04 -8.91 -37.26
CA ASN A 151 -11.46 -7.66 -36.79
C ASN A 151 -12.45 -6.96 -35.84
N ASP A 152 -12.07 -5.82 -35.28
CA ASP A 152 -12.85 -5.04 -34.32
C ASP A 152 -14.27 -4.62 -34.79
N GLN A 153 -14.52 -4.62 -36.10
CA GLN A 153 -15.78 -4.15 -36.70
C GLN A 153 -16.64 -5.26 -37.27
N GLN A 154 -16.02 -6.28 -37.88
CA GLN A 154 -16.73 -7.34 -38.57
C GLN A 154 -16.02 -8.68 -38.52
N CYS A 155 -16.81 -9.73 -38.68
CA CYS A 155 -16.33 -11.05 -39.05
C CYS A 155 -16.92 -11.46 -40.40
N ARG A 156 -16.15 -12.18 -41.20
CA ARG A 156 -16.56 -12.59 -42.55
C ARG A 156 -16.28 -14.06 -42.78
N PHE A 157 -17.32 -14.79 -43.15
CA PHE A 157 -17.24 -16.17 -43.62
C PHE A 157 -17.01 -16.23 -45.13
N GLN A 158 -16.49 -17.36 -45.60
CA GLN A 158 -16.32 -17.64 -47.02
C GLN A 158 -17.65 -17.66 -47.75
N ASP A 159 -18.63 -18.34 -47.16
CA ASP A 159 -19.95 -18.58 -47.72
C ASP A 159 -21.02 -17.97 -46.82
N LYS A 160 -22.22 -17.85 -47.37
CA LYS A 160 -23.40 -17.40 -46.62
C LYS A 160 -23.80 -18.47 -45.60
N VAL A 161 -23.81 -18.09 -44.32
CA VAL A 161 -24.28 -18.94 -43.23
C VAL A 161 -25.75 -18.68 -42.94
N LEU A 162 -26.46 -19.73 -42.53
CA LEU A 162 -27.88 -19.66 -42.19
C LEU A 162 -28.10 -18.84 -40.93
N GLU A 163 -27.21 -19.01 -39.95
CA GLU A 163 -27.25 -18.30 -38.67
C GLU A 163 -25.85 -18.23 -38.07
N MET A 164 -25.48 -17.03 -37.63
CA MET A 164 -24.30 -16.78 -36.81
C MET A 164 -24.68 -16.01 -35.55
N GLN A 165 -23.99 -16.30 -34.46
CA GLN A 165 -23.98 -15.48 -33.25
C GLN A 165 -22.72 -14.64 -33.24
N VAL A 166 -22.89 -13.32 -33.10
CA VAL A 166 -21.81 -12.34 -33.01
C VAL A 166 -21.77 -11.80 -31.59
N ARG A 167 -20.67 -12.01 -30.89
CA ARG A 167 -20.45 -11.47 -29.55
C ARG A 167 -19.72 -10.14 -29.66
N CYS A 168 -20.34 -9.11 -29.10
CA CYS A 168 -19.94 -7.73 -29.20
C CYS A 168 -19.77 -7.19 -27.78
N CYS A 169 -18.63 -6.59 -27.46
CA CYS A 169 -18.36 -6.02 -26.16
C CYS A 169 -17.95 -4.54 -26.30
N GLY A 170 -18.42 -3.70 -25.39
CA GLY A 170 -18.05 -2.28 -25.32
C GLY A 170 -17.89 -1.87 -23.86
N SER A 171 -17.28 -0.70 -23.62
CA SER A 171 -17.27 -0.15 -22.27
C SER A 171 -18.67 0.38 -21.93
N SER A 172 -19.15 0.12 -20.71
CA SER A 172 -20.43 0.60 -20.18
C SER A 172 -20.64 2.12 -20.33
N ALA A 173 -19.56 2.90 -20.43
CA ALA A 173 -19.60 4.33 -20.64
C ALA A 173 -19.92 4.76 -22.09
N SER A 174 -19.77 3.86 -23.08
CA SER A 174 -19.88 4.19 -24.51
C SER A 174 -20.79 3.26 -25.30
N ALA A 175 -21.12 2.09 -24.76
CA ALA A 175 -22.04 1.15 -25.36
C ALA A 175 -23.48 1.44 -24.91
N PRO A 176 -24.48 1.47 -25.83
CA PRO A 176 -25.89 1.49 -25.44
C PRO A 176 -26.26 0.24 -24.64
N ALA A 177 -27.45 0.20 -24.03
CA ALA A 177 -27.89 -0.98 -23.30
C ALA A 177 -27.91 -2.23 -24.21
N PRO A 178 -27.45 -3.40 -23.71
CA PRO A 178 -27.36 -4.61 -24.49
C PRO A 178 -28.77 -5.08 -24.88
N GLU A 179 -28.93 -5.44 -26.15
CA GLU A 179 -30.20 -5.97 -26.66
C GLU A 179 -29.93 -7.17 -27.57
N ASP A 180 -30.60 -8.29 -27.27
CA ASP A 180 -30.57 -9.47 -28.14
C ASP A 180 -31.51 -9.23 -29.32
N GLN A 181 -30.92 -8.90 -30.47
CA GLN A 181 -31.67 -8.68 -31.71
C GLN A 181 -31.38 -9.74 -32.77
N LEU A 182 -32.44 -10.20 -33.44
CA LEU A 182 -32.37 -11.04 -34.63
C LEU A 182 -32.28 -10.16 -35.89
N ILE A 183 -31.19 -10.31 -36.65
CA ILE A 183 -30.99 -9.62 -37.93
C ILE A 183 -31.15 -10.63 -39.08
N LYS A 184 -31.95 -10.29 -40.09
CA LYS A 184 -32.09 -11.10 -41.31
C LYS A 184 -31.32 -10.45 -42.46
N GLY A 185 -30.43 -11.21 -43.08
CA GLY A 185 -29.60 -10.75 -44.21
C GLY A 185 -28.30 -10.07 -43.76
N THR A 186 -27.59 -9.47 -44.72
CA THR A 186 -26.34 -8.75 -44.45
C THR A 186 -26.65 -7.49 -43.62
N PRO A 187 -26.01 -7.31 -42.45
CA PRO A 187 -26.15 -6.06 -41.70
C PRO A 187 -25.70 -4.87 -42.55
N ALA A 188 -26.39 -3.74 -42.42
CA ALA A 188 -25.92 -2.50 -43.03
C ALA A 188 -24.52 -2.16 -42.47
N PRO A 189 -23.58 -1.69 -43.30
CA PRO A 189 -22.30 -1.20 -42.81
C PRO A 189 -22.56 -0.06 -41.82
N ALA A 190 -21.83 -0.05 -40.70
CA ALA A 190 -21.83 1.07 -39.80
C ALA A 190 -21.16 2.25 -40.54
N THR A 191 -21.96 3.12 -41.13
CA THR A 191 -21.48 4.43 -41.58
C THR A 191 -21.10 5.21 -40.33
N THR A 192 -19.80 5.43 -40.15
CA THR A 192 -19.32 6.52 -39.32
C THR A 192 -19.89 7.80 -39.92
N GLU A 193 -21.00 8.31 -39.39
CA GLU A 193 -21.44 9.67 -39.71
C GLU A 193 -20.33 10.59 -39.20
N THR A 194 -19.48 11.03 -40.13
CA THR A 194 -18.62 12.18 -39.94
C THR A 194 -19.53 13.36 -39.64
N GLN A 195 -19.58 13.76 -38.38
CA GLN A 195 -20.22 14.98 -37.94
C GLN A 195 -19.63 16.13 -38.77
N PRO A 196 -20.44 16.93 -39.51
CA PRO A 196 -19.89 18.00 -40.31
C PRO A 196 -19.26 19.05 -39.39
N GLU A 197 -17.97 19.33 -39.60
CA GLU A 197 -17.29 20.48 -39.01
C GLU A 197 -18.10 21.74 -39.32
N THR A 198 -18.66 22.35 -38.29
CA THR A 198 -19.19 23.71 -38.38
C THR A 198 -18.01 24.64 -38.51
N SER A 199 -17.62 24.89 -39.76
CA SER A 199 -16.67 25.93 -40.12
C SER A 199 -17.22 27.29 -39.67
N SER A 200 -16.67 27.82 -38.59
CA SER A 200 -16.97 29.16 -38.08
C SER A 200 -16.22 30.20 -38.91
N LEU A 201 -16.83 30.58 -40.03
CA LEU A 201 -16.53 31.84 -40.72
C LEU A 201 -17.22 32.97 -39.94
N ASN A 202 -16.49 33.59 -39.01
CA ASN A 202 -16.86 34.89 -38.48
C ASN A 202 -16.21 35.99 -39.33
N TYR A 203 -17.08 36.88 -39.83
CA TYR A 203 -16.80 38.13 -40.52
C TYR A 203 -16.08 39.15 -39.62
#